data_AF-A0A2D5XQ15-F1
#
_entry.id   AF-A0A2D5XQ15-F1
#
_cell.length_a   1.000
_cell.length_b   1.000
_cell.length_c   1.000
_cell.angle_alpha   90.00
_cell.angle_beta   90.00
_cell.angle_gamma   90.00
#
_symmetry.space_group_name_H-M   'P 1'
#
loop_
_entity.id
_entity.type
_entity.pdbx_description
1 polymer ?
#
loop_
_entity_poly.entity_id
_entity_poly.type
_entity_poly.pdbx_seq_one_letter_code
_entity_poly.pdbx_strand_id
1 'polypeptide(L)'
;MKNPTTSLAALCFLLLVSSCGNDTAASEIEVDKANDAEEKVAEEEQLAAEKAAEEERLAAEKAAEEERLGAEKAAEEERLYDAKISKTKSDLHGISIALAQSMISNGRFPDSLEDLVTPDKNNRVWLKQKTVPKDAWGAEYKYLPPSEGSNDYDLRTLGRDQQPGGEGEDRDITYAMVRNQEI
;
A
#
# COMPACT_ATOMS: atom_id res chain seq x y z
N MET A 1 -97.67 -27.87 -3.37
CA MET A 1 -97.44 -29.10 -2.59
C MET A 1 -96.49 -28.73 -1.46
N LYS A 2 -97.00 -28.33 -0.28
CA LYS A 2 -97.23 -29.18 0.91
C LYS A 2 -95.96 -29.93 1.38
N ASN A 3 -95.23 -29.23 2.25
CA ASN A 3 -94.34 -29.66 3.35
C ASN A 3 -94.91 -30.81 4.20
N PRO A 4 -94.06 -31.59 4.91
CA PRO A 4 -93.76 -31.34 6.34
C PRO A 4 -92.25 -31.52 6.70
N THR A 5 -91.62 -30.69 7.56
CA THR A 5 -91.46 -30.85 9.04
C THR A 5 -91.05 -32.27 9.45
N THR A 6 -89.99 -32.56 10.23
CA THR A 6 -89.76 -32.21 11.64
C THR A 6 -88.40 -32.84 12.08
N SER A 7 -87.56 -32.14 12.87
CA SER A 7 -87.30 -32.41 14.30
C SER A 7 -86.24 -33.52 14.56
N LEU A 8 -85.02 -33.17 15.00
CA LEU A 8 -84.60 -32.95 16.40
C LEU A 8 -84.09 -34.24 17.05
N ALA A 9 -82.85 -34.16 17.53
CA ALA A 9 -82.31 -34.80 18.73
C ALA A 9 -82.59 -36.30 18.97
N ALA A 10 -81.53 -37.11 18.94
CA ALA A 10 -81.17 -38.08 19.99
C ALA A 10 -80.10 -39.04 19.43
N LEU A 11 -78.89 -39.06 19.98
CA LEU A 11 -78.50 -39.81 21.17
C LEU A 11 -78.10 -41.27 20.83
N CYS A 12 -76.79 -41.52 20.87
CA CYS A 12 -76.06 -42.78 21.14
C CYS A 12 -74.77 -42.72 20.31
N PHE A 13 -73.61 -42.25 20.78
CA PHE A 13 -72.90 -42.51 22.03
C PHE A 13 -72.89 -43.99 22.43
N LEU A 14 -71.69 -44.58 22.37
CA LEU A 14 -71.24 -45.87 22.95
C LEU A 14 -71.85 -47.12 22.31
N LEU A 15 -71.14 -48.21 21.99
CA LEU A 15 -69.81 -48.71 22.34
C LEU A 15 -69.62 -49.98 21.49
N LEU A 16 -68.41 -50.25 20.98
CA LEU A 16 -67.69 -51.48 21.35
C LEU A 16 -66.26 -51.46 20.81
N VAL A 17 -65.39 -51.18 21.78
CA VAL A 17 -63.95 -51.34 21.84
C VAL A 17 -63.51 -52.72 21.31
N SER A 18 -62.37 -52.79 20.61
CA SER A 18 -61.22 -53.63 20.98
C SER A 18 -60.35 -54.03 19.77
N SER A 19 -59.21 -53.36 19.63
CA SER A 19 -57.93 -54.07 19.49
C SER A 19 -56.90 -53.25 20.25
N CYS A 20 -56.51 -53.76 21.42
CA CYS A 20 -55.37 -53.28 22.17
C CYS A 20 -54.10 -53.51 21.36
N GLY A 21 -53.19 -52.56 21.50
CA GLY A 21 -51.84 -52.91 21.91
C GLY A 21 -50.78 -52.60 20.88
N ASN A 22 -49.91 -51.69 21.29
CA ASN A 22 -48.51 -51.63 20.90
C ASN A 22 -48.23 -50.91 19.59
N ASP A 23 -48.28 -49.57 19.60
CA ASP A 23 -47.40 -48.73 18.76
C ASP A 23 -47.24 -47.30 19.32
N THR A 24 -48.13 -46.83 20.21
CA THR A 24 -48.11 -45.43 20.67
C THR A 24 -46.81 -44.99 21.36
N ALA A 25 -46.17 -45.86 22.15
CA ALA A 25 -44.88 -45.53 22.78
C ALA A 25 -43.69 -45.67 21.82
N ALA A 26 -43.79 -46.47 20.75
CA ALA A 26 -42.73 -46.61 19.75
C ALA A 26 -42.76 -45.47 18.73
N SER A 27 -43.96 -45.03 18.35
CA SER A 27 -44.18 -43.90 17.44
C SER A 27 -43.86 -42.55 18.07
N GLU A 28 -44.13 -42.34 19.38
CA GLU A 28 -43.72 -41.10 20.06
C GLU A 28 -42.19 -41.02 20.20
N ILE A 29 -41.50 -42.12 20.52
CA ILE A 29 -40.03 -42.16 20.59
C ILE A 29 -39.37 -41.98 19.20
N GLU A 30 -39.98 -42.46 18.12
CA GLU A 30 -39.50 -42.20 16.75
C GLU A 30 -39.76 -40.75 16.30
N VAL A 31 -40.90 -40.18 16.68
CA VAL A 31 -41.25 -38.78 16.38
C VAL A 31 -40.37 -37.82 17.18
N ASP A 32 -40.05 -38.12 18.44
CA ASP A 32 -39.14 -37.33 19.26
C ASP A 32 -37.70 -37.40 18.73
N LYS A 33 -37.21 -38.59 18.34
CA LYS A 33 -35.91 -38.74 17.69
C LYS A 33 -35.83 -38.06 16.33
N ALA A 34 -36.94 -37.97 15.59
CA ALA A 34 -37.02 -37.25 14.33
C ALA A 34 -37.00 -35.73 14.55
N ASN A 35 -37.73 -35.21 15.54
CA ASN A 35 -37.70 -33.79 15.93
C ASN A 35 -36.31 -33.36 16.45
N ASP A 36 -35.68 -34.19 17.30
CA ASP A 36 -34.31 -33.95 17.80
C ASP A 36 -33.26 -33.96 16.68
N ALA A 37 -33.52 -34.70 15.59
CA ALA A 37 -32.65 -34.73 14.42
C ALA A 37 -32.84 -33.50 13.52
N GLU A 38 -34.08 -33.04 13.33
CA GLU A 38 -34.40 -31.82 12.58
C GLU A 38 -33.87 -30.56 13.29
N GLU A 39 -33.94 -30.48 14.62
CA GLU A 39 -33.40 -29.36 15.39
C GLU A 39 -31.87 -29.28 15.28
N LYS A 40 -31.17 -30.42 15.26
CA LYS A 40 -29.71 -30.46 15.04
C LYS A 40 -29.30 -30.08 13.63
N VAL A 41 -30.08 -30.48 12.62
CA VAL A 41 -29.86 -30.04 11.23
C VAL A 41 -30.08 -28.52 11.12
N ALA A 42 -31.08 -27.98 11.83
CA ALA A 42 -31.33 -26.54 11.88
C ALA A 42 -30.23 -25.76 12.64
N GLU A 43 -29.73 -26.27 13.76
CA GLU A 43 -28.60 -25.66 14.48
C GLU A 43 -27.31 -25.68 13.65
N GLU A 44 -27.03 -26.77 12.93
CA GLU A 44 -25.83 -26.89 12.11
C GLU A 44 -25.89 -25.95 10.89
N GLU A 45 -27.08 -25.75 10.32
CA GLU A 45 -27.33 -24.76 9.25
C GLU A 45 -27.21 -23.32 9.77
N GLN A 46 -27.74 -23.02 10.97
CA GLN A 46 -27.56 -21.72 11.63
C GLN A 46 -26.08 -21.44 11.93
N LEU A 47 -25.34 -22.44 12.41
CA LEU A 47 -23.90 -22.33 12.68
C LEU A 47 -23.11 -22.15 11.38
N ALA A 48 -23.50 -22.80 10.29
CA ALA A 48 -22.90 -22.61 8.98
C ALA A 48 -23.19 -21.21 8.41
N ALA A 49 -24.40 -20.70 8.59
CA ALA A 49 -24.79 -19.35 8.18
C ALA A 49 -24.05 -18.27 8.99
N GLU A 50 -23.89 -18.46 10.30
CA GLU A 50 -23.13 -17.54 11.16
C GLU A 50 -21.65 -17.52 10.80
N LYS A 51 -21.03 -18.70 10.56
CA LYS A 51 -19.64 -18.79 10.12
C LYS A 51 -19.42 -18.17 8.74
N ALA A 52 -20.34 -18.37 7.81
CA ALA A 52 -20.28 -17.73 6.50
C ALA A 52 -20.39 -16.20 6.62
N ALA A 53 -21.26 -15.69 7.49
CA ALA A 53 -21.38 -14.26 7.76
C ALA A 53 -20.15 -13.68 8.50
N GLU A 54 -19.54 -14.44 9.41
CA GLU A 54 -18.31 -14.05 10.09
C GLU A 54 -17.13 -14.01 9.12
N GLU A 55 -17.01 -14.99 8.23
CA GLU A 55 -15.97 -15.02 7.19
C GLU A 55 -16.11 -13.85 6.22
N GLU A 56 -17.34 -13.51 5.81
CA GLU A 56 -17.60 -12.33 4.97
C GLU A 56 -17.23 -11.02 5.68
N ARG A 57 -17.59 -10.87 6.96
CA ARG A 57 -17.19 -9.71 7.77
C ARG A 57 -15.68 -9.61 7.92
N LEU A 58 -15.01 -10.72 8.13
CA LEU A 58 -13.56 -10.79 8.27
C LEU A 58 -12.85 -10.50 6.93
N ALA A 59 -13.44 -10.92 5.80
CA ALA A 59 -12.96 -10.56 4.48
C ALA A 59 -13.12 -9.06 4.18
N ALA A 60 -14.25 -8.46 4.59
CA ALA A 60 -14.47 -7.02 4.46
C ALA A 60 -13.50 -6.20 5.32
N GLU A 61 -13.22 -6.63 6.56
CA GLU A 61 -12.24 -5.98 7.43
C GLU A 61 -10.81 -6.04 6.86
N LYS A 62 -10.40 -7.21 6.38
CA LYS A 62 -9.08 -7.39 5.73
C LYS A 62 -8.94 -6.55 4.46
N ALA A 63 -9.98 -6.49 3.62
CA ALA A 63 -9.95 -5.65 2.42
C ALA A 63 -9.80 -4.16 2.77
N ALA A 64 -10.50 -3.68 3.81
CA ALA A 64 -10.37 -2.32 4.30
C ALA A 64 -8.98 -2.04 4.91
N GLU A 65 -8.39 -3.03 5.61
CA GLU A 65 -7.04 -2.91 6.16
C GLU A 65 -5.97 -2.85 5.06
N GLU A 66 -6.07 -3.69 4.03
CA GLU A 66 -5.16 -3.68 2.89
C GLU A 66 -5.22 -2.35 2.12
N GLU A 67 -6.42 -1.78 1.93
CA GLU A 67 -6.59 -0.46 1.31
C GLU A 67 -5.90 0.63 2.14
N ARG A 68 -6.11 0.65 3.46
CA ARG A 68 -5.45 1.61 4.37
C ARG A 68 -3.93 1.50 4.32
N LEU A 69 -3.43 0.27 4.35
CA LEU A 69 -1.99 0.00 4.30
C LEU A 69 -1.39 0.40 2.93
N GLY A 70 -2.15 0.25 1.84
CA GLY A 70 -1.77 0.75 0.53
C GLY A 70 -1.64 2.27 0.50
N ALA A 71 -2.61 2.99 1.06
CA ALA A 71 -2.58 4.45 1.14
C ALA A 71 -1.42 4.98 2.01
N GLU A 72 -1.14 4.31 3.13
CA GLU A 72 -0.02 4.68 4.01
C GLU A 72 1.33 4.49 3.31
N LYS A 73 1.51 3.36 2.60
CA LYS A 73 2.74 3.10 1.82
C LYS A 73 2.95 4.14 0.72
N ALA A 74 1.90 4.47 -0.03
CA ALA A 74 2.00 5.49 -1.08
C ALA A 74 2.42 6.87 -0.52
N ALA A 75 1.85 7.26 0.63
CA ALA A 75 2.23 8.51 1.29
C ALA A 75 3.67 8.49 1.81
N GLU A 76 4.16 7.35 2.28
CA GLU A 76 5.56 7.21 2.70
C GLU A 76 6.53 7.26 1.52
N GLU A 77 6.20 6.59 0.41
CA GLU A 77 6.99 6.64 -0.83
C GLU A 77 7.10 8.08 -1.37
N GLU A 78 6.02 8.85 -1.34
CA GLU A 78 6.02 10.28 -1.71
C GLU A 78 6.94 11.11 -0.80
N ARG A 79 6.85 10.94 0.52
CA ARG A 79 7.73 11.65 1.47
C ARG A 79 9.20 11.29 1.26
N LEU A 80 9.49 10.02 1.00
CA LEU A 80 10.84 9.55 0.73
C LEU A 80 11.37 10.17 -0.57
N TYR A 81 10.53 10.25 -1.61
CA TYR A 81 10.89 10.93 -2.85
C TYR A 81 11.24 12.40 -2.61
N ASP A 82 10.41 13.15 -1.88
CA ASP A 82 10.69 14.56 -1.56
C ASP A 82 11.99 14.73 -0.76
N ALA A 83 12.24 13.83 0.19
CA ALA A 83 13.47 13.84 0.98
C ALA A 83 14.71 13.60 0.07
N LYS A 84 14.61 12.67 -0.88
CA LYS A 84 15.67 12.41 -1.87
C LYS A 84 15.91 13.65 -2.75
N ILE A 85 14.86 14.28 -3.26
CA ILE A 85 14.95 15.50 -4.06
C ILE A 85 15.60 16.64 -3.27
N SER A 86 15.19 16.85 -2.01
CA SER A 86 15.74 17.88 -1.12
C SER A 86 17.24 17.68 -0.85
N LYS A 87 17.65 16.42 -0.59
CA LYS A 87 19.06 16.06 -0.45
C LYS A 87 19.83 16.38 -1.73
N THR A 88 19.36 15.91 -2.87
CA THR A 88 20.00 16.15 -4.18
C THR A 88 20.14 17.63 -4.49
N LYS A 89 19.11 18.46 -4.21
CA LYS A 89 19.16 19.92 -4.37
C LYS A 89 20.27 20.54 -3.52
N SER A 90 20.39 20.11 -2.27
CA SER A 90 21.40 20.61 -1.32
C SER A 90 22.82 20.20 -1.72
N ASP A 91 23.01 18.95 -2.14
CA ASP A 91 24.31 18.44 -2.59
C ASP A 91 24.79 19.15 -3.87
N LEU A 92 23.92 19.31 -4.87
CA LEU A 92 24.24 20.05 -6.11
C LEU A 92 24.65 21.50 -5.81
N HIS A 93 23.95 22.15 -4.87
CA HIS A 93 24.29 23.50 -4.44
C HIS A 93 25.62 23.56 -3.66
N GLY A 94 25.90 22.56 -2.81
CA GLY A 94 27.18 22.47 -2.10
C GLY A 94 28.37 22.30 -3.06
N ILE A 95 28.21 21.42 -4.06
CA ILE A 95 29.21 21.19 -5.10
C ILE A 95 29.42 22.46 -5.94
N SER A 96 28.34 23.15 -6.33
CA SER A 96 28.44 24.38 -7.13
C SER A 96 29.21 25.49 -6.43
N ILE A 97 29.02 25.65 -5.11
CA ILE A 97 29.79 26.60 -4.29
C ILE A 97 31.27 26.21 -4.28
N ALA A 98 31.59 24.93 -4.11
CA ALA A 98 32.96 24.45 -4.11
C ALA A 98 33.66 24.67 -5.46
N LEU A 99 32.94 24.43 -6.57
CA LEU A 99 33.40 24.73 -7.93
C LEU A 99 33.71 26.22 -8.11
N ALA A 100 32.80 27.10 -7.65
CA ALA A 100 32.99 28.55 -7.74
C ALA A 100 34.19 29.04 -6.90
N GLN A 101 34.38 28.50 -5.70
CA GLN A 101 35.53 28.84 -4.86
C GLN A 101 36.87 28.39 -5.49
N SER A 102 36.90 27.18 -6.05
CA SER A 102 38.06 26.69 -6.79
C SER A 102 38.37 27.60 -7.99
N MET A 103 37.35 28.03 -8.75
CA MET A 103 37.50 28.97 -9.86
C MET A 103 38.08 30.32 -9.41
N ILE A 104 37.58 30.89 -8.32
CA ILE A 104 38.07 32.18 -7.79
C ILE A 104 39.53 32.07 -7.37
N SER A 105 39.93 30.95 -6.77
CA SER A 105 41.27 30.78 -6.22
C SER A 105 42.31 30.32 -7.24
N ASN A 106 41.92 29.44 -8.15
CA ASN A 106 42.82 28.81 -9.13
C ASN A 106 42.73 29.47 -10.51
N GLY A 107 41.74 30.35 -10.73
CA GLY A 107 41.47 31.00 -12.01
C GLY A 107 40.84 30.09 -13.08
N ARG A 108 40.55 28.83 -12.73
CA ARG A 108 39.93 27.83 -13.62
C ARG A 108 39.03 26.88 -12.84
N PHE A 109 38.02 26.35 -13.49
CA PHE A 109 37.26 25.23 -12.96
C PHE A 109 38.14 23.96 -12.90
N PRO A 110 37.91 23.07 -11.92
CA PRO A 110 38.59 21.79 -11.88
C PRO A 110 38.19 20.89 -13.06
N ASP A 111 39.03 19.92 -13.39
CA ASP A 111 38.76 19.00 -14.50
C ASP A 111 37.78 17.88 -14.06
N SER A 112 37.78 17.55 -12.76
CA SER A 112 36.87 16.57 -12.17
C SER A 112 36.35 16.99 -10.78
N LEU A 113 35.31 16.32 -10.27
CA LEU A 113 34.78 16.61 -8.94
C LEU A 113 35.72 16.16 -7.81
N GLU A 114 36.58 15.18 -8.08
CA GLU A 114 37.57 14.65 -7.14
C GLU A 114 38.64 15.70 -6.79
N ASP A 115 38.90 16.66 -7.67
CA ASP A 115 39.78 17.80 -7.40
C ASP A 115 39.23 18.73 -6.31
N LEU A 116 37.94 18.65 -6.00
CA LEU A 116 37.33 19.46 -4.93
C LEU A 116 37.62 18.91 -3.53
N VAL A 117 37.92 17.61 -3.42
CA VAL A 117 38.29 16.94 -2.17
C VAL A 117 39.80 16.72 -2.03
N THR A 118 40.52 16.79 -3.14
CA THR A 118 41.98 16.67 -3.14
C THR A 118 42.61 18.02 -2.78
N PRO A 119 43.59 18.06 -1.85
CA PRO A 119 44.28 19.31 -1.51
C PRO A 119 44.97 19.92 -2.73
N ASP A 120 44.76 21.22 -2.95
CA ASP A 120 45.46 21.97 -3.99
C ASP A 120 46.95 22.21 -3.66
N LYS A 121 47.67 22.93 -4.53
CA LYS A 121 49.09 23.29 -4.31
C LYS A 121 49.33 24.10 -3.02
N ASN A 122 48.29 24.71 -2.47
CA ASN A 122 48.29 25.48 -1.24
C ASN A 122 47.65 24.71 -0.06
N ASN A 123 47.45 23.40 -0.22
CA ASN A 123 46.84 22.50 0.74
C ASN A 123 45.40 22.90 1.15
N ARG A 124 44.66 23.56 0.24
CA ARG A 124 43.25 23.91 0.42
C ARG A 124 42.35 22.83 -0.18
N VAL A 125 41.24 22.58 0.50
CA VAL A 125 40.18 21.66 0.06
C VAL A 125 38.88 22.45 -0.02
N TRP A 126 38.11 22.25 -1.08
CA TRP A 126 36.90 23.04 -1.39
C TRP A 126 35.63 22.41 -0.84
N LEU A 127 35.58 21.08 -0.78
CA LEU A 127 34.54 20.33 -0.10
C LEU A 127 34.98 19.98 1.33
N LYS A 128 34.09 20.20 2.30
CA LYS A 128 34.35 19.82 3.71
C LYS A 128 34.40 18.30 3.91
N GLN A 129 33.82 17.54 2.98
CA GLN A 129 33.77 16.09 3.01
C GLN A 129 35.07 15.49 2.49
N LYS A 130 35.43 14.30 2.98
CA LYS A 130 36.62 13.56 2.51
C LYS A 130 36.45 12.99 1.10
N THR A 131 35.21 12.85 0.65
CA THR A 131 34.84 12.28 -0.65
C THR A 131 33.71 13.11 -1.24
N VAL A 132 33.61 13.10 -2.57
CA VAL A 132 32.48 13.72 -3.27
C VAL A 132 31.18 13.04 -2.79
N PRO A 133 30.14 13.81 -2.40
CA PRO A 133 28.88 13.21 -1.98
C PRO A 133 28.24 12.48 -3.16
N LYS A 134 27.59 11.36 -2.85
CA LYS A 134 26.73 10.65 -3.79
C LYS A 134 25.34 11.23 -3.74
N ASP A 135 24.60 11.11 -4.83
CA ASP A 135 23.22 11.54 -4.91
C ASP A 135 22.30 10.73 -3.98
N ALA A 136 21.01 11.05 -3.98
CA ALA A 136 20.04 10.38 -3.13
C ALA A 136 19.78 8.90 -3.49
N TRP A 137 20.21 8.46 -4.67
CA TRP A 137 20.10 7.07 -5.15
C TRP A 137 21.43 6.31 -5.07
N GLY A 138 22.48 6.94 -4.54
CA GLY A 138 23.80 6.33 -4.36
C GLY A 138 24.69 6.35 -5.60
N ALA A 139 24.29 7.08 -6.64
CA ALA A 139 25.08 7.31 -7.84
C ALA A 139 25.98 8.55 -7.70
N GLU A 140 26.99 8.62 -8.55
CA GLU A 140 27.91 9.76 -8.62
C GLU A 140 27.34 10.87 -9.51
N TYR A 141 27.52 12.12 -9.08
CA TYR A 141 27.17 13.27 -9.89
C TYR A 141 27.99 13.32 -11.18
N LYS A 142 27.33 13.70 -12.28
CA LYS A 142 27.97 13.94 -13.57
C LYS A 142 28.34 15.41 -13.66
N TYR A 143 29.61 15.65 -13.96
CA TYR A 143 30.19 16.97 -14.13
C TYR A 143 30.86 17.07 -15.48
N LEU A 144 30.56 18.14 -16.22
CA LEU A 144 31.28 18.52 -17.43
C LEU A 144 31.85 19.93 -17.21
N PRO A 145 33.18 20.09 -17.18
CA PRO A 145 33.79 21.40 -17.08
C PRO A 145 33.44 22.27 -18.29
N PRO A 146 33.49 23.60 -18.14
CA PRO A 146 33.15 24.49 -19.23
C PRO A 146 34.14 24.35 -20.39
N SER A 147 33.64 24.53 -21.62
CA SER A 147 34.50 24.60 -22.80
C SER A 147 35.30 25.91 -22.85
N GLU A 148 36.38 25.92 -23.62
CA GLU A 148 37.24 27.09 -23.78
C GLU A 148 36.42 28.31 -24.28
N GLY A 149 36.38 29.38 -23.48
CA GLY A 149 35.61 30.59 -23.76
C GLY A 149 34.18 30.61 -23.21
N SER A 150 33.71 29.53 -22.57
CA SER A 150 32.47 29.49 -21.81
C SER A 150 32.75 29.51 -20.30
N ASN A 151 31.82 30.08 -19.52
CA ASN A 151 31.81 29.94 -18.05
C ASN A 151 30.73 28.94 -17.58
N ASP A 152 30.02 28.31 -18.51
CA ASP A 152 28.92 27.40 -18.21
C ASP A 152 29.44 25.98 -18.12
N TYR A 153 29.36 25.42 -16.91
CA TYR A 153 29.59 24.00 -16.65
C TYR A 153 28.27 23.27 -16.51
N ASP A 154 28.31 21.96 -16.72
CA ASP A 154 27.17 21.10 -16.47
C ASP A 154 27.40 20.27 -15.22
N LEU A 155 26.40 20.23 -14.34
CA LEU A 155 26.39 19.44 -13.13
C LEU A 155 25.01 18.82 -12.98
N ARG A 156 24.92 17.49 -12.96
CA ARG A 156 23.64 16.78 -12.95
C ARG A 156 23.72 15.41 -12.28
N THR A 157 22.57 14.87 -11.90
CA THR A 157 22.35 13.44 -11.59
C THR A 157 21.40 12.84 -12.63
N LEU A 158 21.57 11.55 -12.91
CA LEU A 158 20.75 10.77 -13.83
C LEU A 158 19.61 10.02 -13.10
N GLY A 159 19.25 10.45 -11.89
CA GLY A 159 18.22 9.80 -11.11
C GLY A 159 18.59 8.36 -10.71
N ARG A 160 17.54 7.58 -10.42
CA ARG A 160 17.67 6.18 -9.96
C ARG A 160 18.14 5.22 -11.06
N ASP A 161 17.69 5.41 -12.30
CA ASP A 161 17.96 4.50 -13.41
C ASP A 161 19.36 4.70 -14.03
N GLN A 162 20.02 5.80 -13.69
CA GLN A 162 21.33 6.20 -14.18
C GLN A 162 21.38 6.33 -15.70
N GLN A 163 20.25 6.65 -16.33
CA GLN A 163 20.12 6.81 -17.77
C GLN A 163 19.61 8.22 -18.08
N PRO A 164 19.98 8.80 -19.24
CA PRO A 164 19.48 10.11 -19.60
C PRO A 164 17.97 10.08 -19.85
N GLY A 165 17.27 11.07 -19.30
CA GLY A 165 15.82 11.22 -19.41
C GLY A 165 15.08 10.80 -18.14
N GLY A 166 14.06 9.95 -18.30
CA GLY A 166 13.25 9.44 -17.20
C GLY A 166 12.20 10.41 -16.63
N GLU A 167 11.36 9.88 -15.76
CA GLU A 167 10.31 10.61 -15.03
C GLU A 167 10.33 10.20 -13.55
N GLY A 168 9.76 11.03 -12.66
CA GLY A 168 9.73 10.75 -11.22
C GLY A 168 11.13 10.54 -10.63
N GLU A 169 11.37 9.37 -10.03
CA GLU A 169 12.68 9.00 -9.46
C GLU A 169 13.78 8.78 -10.49
N ASP A 170 13.40 8.51 -11.74
CA ASP A 170 14.34 8.25 -12.84
C ASP A 170 14.66 9.54 -13.60
N ARG A 171 14.05 10.68 -13.22
CA ARG A 171 14.24 11.96 -13.90
C ARG A 171 15.65 12.52 -13.65
N ASP A 172 16.31 12.91 -14.73
CA ASP A 172 17.52 13.72 -14.69
C ASP A 172 17.32 15.05 -13.95
N ILE A 173 18.22 15.37 -13.02
CA ILE A 173 18.20 16.64 -12.29
C ILE A 173 19.50 17.38 -12.54
N THR A 174 19.39 18.54 -13.19
CA THR A 174 20.53 19.42 -13.46
C THR A 174 20.59 20.57 -12.45
N TYR A 175 21.79 21.07 -12.16
CA TYR A 175 21.97 22.25 -11.33
C TYR A 175 21.30 23.50 -11.93
N ALA A 176 21.20 23.58 -13.26
CA ALA A 176 20.45 24.64 -13.93
C ALA A 176 18.96 24.62 -13.53
N MET A 177 18.34 23.43 -13.48
CA MET A 177 16.96 23.28 -13.01
C MET A 177 16.82 23.63 -11.52
N VAL A 178 17.80 23.25 -10.68
CA VAL A 178 17.81 23.61 -9.25
C VAL A 178 17.84 25.14 -9.08
N ARG A 179 18.71 25.81 -9.83
CA ARG A 179 18.86 27.26 -9.81
C ARG A 179 17.60 27.98 -10.29
N ASN A 180 16.93 27.43 -11.29
CA ASN A 180 15.70 27.98 -11.87
C ASN A 180 14.43 27.58 -11.11
N GLN A 181 14.54 26.72 -10.09
CA GLN A 181 13.41 26.18 -9.31
C GLN A 181 12.42 25.36 -10.16
N GLU A 182 12.92 24.58 -11.12
CA GLU A 182 12.11 23.82 -12.10
C GLU A 182 11.90 22.33 -11.71
N ILE A 183 12.12 21.96 -10.45
CA ILE A 183 12.17 20.55 -9.98
C ILE A 183 11.08 20.23 -8.97
#